data_AF-A0A2V6ICW8-F1
#
_entry.id   AF-A0A2V6ICW8-F1
#
_cell.length_a   1.000
_cell.length_b   1.000
_cell.length_c   1.000
_cell.angle_alpha   90.00
_cell.angle_beta   90.00
_cell.angle_gamma   90.00
#
_symmetry.space_group_name_H-M   'P 1'
#
loop_
_entity.id
_entity.type
_entity.pdbx_description
1 polymer ?
#
loop_
_entity_poly.entity_id
_entity_poly.type
_entity_poly.pdbx_seq_one_letter_code
_entity_poly.pdbx_strand_id
1 'polypeptide(L)'
;MTKAAIAALTLAFASVSGANAQESPTASPSPTSSPTPEQTPSATPVRSVRLSFIPPPMDGTISLGIYDTNRKLVRVLHREAKIDSFTVDADSLNTTWDGKNEIGEDLPAGKYHARGCLVGRLKVEHVGQAATFPASSEAPGNAQVKLMPNPLTNNANAIVDLSVGFGEKGSYLKTVDGLPLCTVSEMPNLVRALISKNNEKSVDVWQDDGTTVEQFRVSNIDKMMAFDCGDFELK
;
A
#
# COMPACT_ATOMS: atom_id res chain seq x y z
N MET A 1 -35.75 -30.06 -9.45
CA MET A 1 -36.51 -28.80 -9.45
C MET A 1 -35.63 -27.78 -8.73
N THR A 2 -35.03 -26.74 -9.30
CA THR A 2 -35.13 -26.08 -10.62
C THR A 2 -33.78 -25.38 -10.83
N LYS A 3 -33.10 -25.63 -11.95
CA LYS A 3 -31.85 -24.93 -12.34
C LYS A 3 -32.23 -23.75 -13.24
N ALA A 4 -31.79 -22.54 -12.90
CA ALA A 4 -31.86 -21.38 -13.78
C ALA A 4 -30.55 -21.27 -14.57
N ALA A 5 -30.65 -21.30 -15.90
CA ALA A 5 -29.54 -21.11 -16.83
C ALA A 5 -29.53 -19.65 -17.29
N ILE A 6 -28.34 -19.01 -17.22
CA ILE A 6 -28.10 -17.67 -17.72
C ILE A 6 -27.43 -17.80 -19.10
N ALA A 7 -28.05 -17.18 -20.10
CA ALA A 7 -27.61 -17.17 -21.48
C ALA A 7 -26.46 -16.17 -21.70
N ALA A 8 -25.41 -16.62 -22.39
CA ALA A 8 -24.32 -15.79 -22.89
C ALA A 8 -24.66 -15.28 -24.30
N LEU A 9 -24.46 -13.98 -24.55
CA LEU A 9 -24.62 -13.37 -25.87
C LEU A 9 -23.25 -12.92 -26.38
N THR A 10 -22.69 -13.71 -27.29
CA THR A 10 -21.53 -13.36 -28.12
C THR A 10 -21.98 -12.63 -29.39
N LEU A 11 -21.38 -11.48 -29.69
CA LEU A 11 -21.49 -10.81 -30.99
C LEU A 11 -20.09 -10.73 -31.61
N ALA A 12 -19.94 -11.47 -32.71
CA ALA A 12 -18.82 -11.37 -33.62
C ALA A 12 -19.20 -10.47 -34.79
N PHE A 13 -18.31 -9.60 -35.24
CA PHE A 13 -18.36 -8.99 -36.56
C PHE A 13 -17.02 -9.18 -37.27
N ALA A 14 -17.13 -9.65 -38.51
CA ALA A 14 -16.04 -9.95 -39.42
C ALA A 14 -16.03 -8.96 -40.59
N SER A 15 -14.86 -8.91 -41.26
CA SER A 15 -14.65 -8.53 -42.66
C SER A 15 -14.70 -7.02 -43.00
N VAL A 16 -13.91 -6.47 -43.92
CA VAL A 16 -13.12 -7.05 -45.01
C VAL A 16 -11.93 -6.14 -45.35
N SER A 17 -10.80 -6.72 -45.77
CA SER A 17 -9.70 -6.00 -46.42
C SER A 17 -9.96 -5.87 -47.92
N GLY A 18 -9.66 -4.71 -48.50
CA GLY A 18 -9.62 -4.49 -49.94
C GLY A 18 -8.45 -3.58 -50.29
N ALA A 19 -7.47 -4.13 -51.00
CA ALA A 19 -6.29 -3.45 -51.51
C ALA A 19 -6.57 -2.69 -52.80
N ASN A 20 -5.79 -1.64 -53.07
CA ASN A 20 -5.37 -1.32 -54.43
C ASN A 20 -4.05 -0.54 -54.37
N ALA A 21 -3.03 -1.10 -55.02
CA ALA A 21 -1.78 -0.44 -55.35
C ALA A 21 -1.86 0.05 -56.80
N GLN A 22 -1.46 1.29 -57.09
CA GLN A 22 -0.96 1.65 -58.41
C GLN A 22 -0.03 2.87 -58.34
N GLU A 23 0.97 2.82 -59.22
CA GLU A 23 2.24 3.55 -59.32
C GLU A 23 2.16 5.04 -59.72
N SER A 24 3.29 5.73 -59.53
CA SER A 24 3.60 7.16 -59.72
C SER A 24 3.55 7.65 -61.20
N PRO A 25 3.51 8.98 -61.49
CA PRO A 25 4.77 9.77 -61.59
C PRO A 25 4.72 11.27 -61.12
N THR A 26 5.88 11.72 -60.60
CA THR A 26 6.58 13.05 -60.62
C THR A 26 6.05 14.11 -61.62
N ALA A 27 5.99 15.46 -61.44
CA ALA A 27 6.40 16.47 -60.44
C ALA A 27 5.70 17.84 -60.71
N SER A 28 5.61 18.75 -59.72
CA SER A 28 5.90 20.20 -59.83
C SER A 28 5.77 20.92 -58.45
N PRO A 29 6.51 22.02 -58.13
CA PRO A 29 6.70 22.47 -56.74
C PRO A 29 5.89 23.70 -56.28
N SER A 30 5.64 23.75 -54.95
CA SER A 30 5.39 24.92 -54.05
C SER A 30 4.07 25.72 -54.17
N PRO A 31 3.46 26.24 -53.06
CA PRO A 31 4.15 26.97 -51.98
C PRO A 31 3.86 26.51 -50.53
N THR A 32 4.84 26.84 -49.68
CA THR A 32 4.91 26.78 -48.23
C THR A 32 3.63 27.23 -47.51
N SER A 33 3.02 26.32 -46.74
CA SER A 33 2.07 26.65 -45.67
C SER A 33 2.79 26.68 -44.32
N SER A 34 2.64 27.79 -43.60
CA SER A 34 3.09 27.96 -42.21
C SER A 34 2.50 26.88 -41.30
N PRO A 35 3.25 26.37 -40.31
CA PRO A 35 2.69 25.40 -39.37
C PRO A 35 1.69 26.09 -38.44
N THR A 36 0.45 25.58 -38.44
CA THR A 36 -0.52 25.74 -37.35
C THR A 36 0.17 25.41 -36.02
N PRO A 37 0.02 26.22 -34.95
CA PRO A 37 0.52 25.82 -33.65
C PRO A 37 -0.20 24.54 -33.23
N GLU A 38 0.54 23.43 -33.12
CA GLU A 38 0.08 22.27 -32.38
C GLU A 38 -0.31 22.74 -30.98
N GLN A 39 -1.59 22.63 -30.66
CA GLN A 39 -2.06 22.79 -29.30
C GLN A 39 -1.37 21.72 -28.46
N THR A 40 -0.37 22.13 -27.68
CA THR A 40 0.16 21.34 -26.58
C THR A 40 -1.02 20.86 -25.75
N PRO A 41 -1.20 19.54 -25.51
CA PRO A 41 -2.26 19.08 -24.63
C PRO A 41 -2.08 19.76 -23.28
N SER A 42 -3.10 20.50 -22.84
CA SER A 42 -3.16 21.11 -21.51
C SER A 42 -2.77 20.06 -20.49
N ALA A 43 -1.59 20.22 -19.89
CA ALA A 43 -1.17 19.40 -18.77
C ALA A 43 -2.23 19.56 -17.68
N THR A 44 -2.95 18.48 -17.38
CA THR A 44 -3.77 18.40 -16.18
C THR A 44 -2.87 18.78 -15.01
N PRO A 45 -3.26 19.73 -14.14
CA PRO A 45 -2.38 20.15 -13.06
C PRO A 45 -2.01 18.91 -12.23
N VAL A 46 -0.71 18.60 -12.19
CA VAL A 46 -0.16 17.52 -11.37
C VAL A 46 -0.27 17.99 -9.92
N ARG A 47 -1.36 17.59 -9.25
CA ARG A 47 -1.64 17.89 -7.84
C ARG A 47 -0.73 17.06 -6.95
N SER A 48 0.54 17.43 -6.89
CA SER A 48 1.54 16.74 -6.07
C SER A 48 1.82 17.50 -4.78
N VAL A 49 2.01 16.75 -3.69
CA VAL A 49 2.37 17.29 -2.38
C VAL A 49 3.68 16.65 -1.93
N ARG A 50 4.67 17.49 -1.61
CA ARG A 50 5.93 17.05 -0.98
C ARG A 50 5.72 16.89 0.52
N LEU A 51 6.10 15.74 1.05
CA LEU A 51 6.11 15.42 2.47
C LEU A 51 7.56 15.40 2.96
N SER A 52 7.79 15.93 4.15
CA SER A 52 9.11 15.99 4.79
C SER A 52 8.96 15.61 6.26
N PHE A 53 9.85 14.76 6.76
CA PHE A 53 9.86 14.37 8.16
C PHE A 53 11.28 14.03 8.64
N ILE A 54 11.53 14.18 9.93
CA ILE A 54 12.76 13.72 10.57
C ILE A 54 12.51 12.24 10.94
N PRO A 55 13.31 11.28 10.44
CA PRO A 55 13.11 9.88 10.75
C PRO A 55 13.39 9.61 12.24
N PRO A 56 12.62 8.73 12.91
CA PRO A 56 12.95 8.27 14.26
C PRO A 56 14.39 7.72 14.33
N PRO A 57 15.11 7.90 15.46
CA PRO A 57 16.49 7.46 15.61
C PRO A 57 16.57 5.95 15.87
N MET A 58 16.18 5.15 14.88
CA MET A 58 16.21 3.68 14.91
C MET A 58 16.43 3.14 13.49
N ASP A 59 17.22 2.08 13.36
CA ASP A 59 17.39 1.37 12.09
C ASP A 59 16.16 0.52 11.76
N GLY A 60 15.75 0.51 10.49
CA GLY A 60 14.62 -0.28 10.06
C GLY A 60 14.10 0.08 8.68
N THR A 61 12.86 -0.34 8.41
CA THR A 61 12.08 0.05 7.24
C THR A 61 10.99 1.02 7.62
N ILE A 62 10.56 1.86 6.68
CA ILE A 62 9.53 2.87 6.87
C ILE A 62 8.26 2.44 6.15
N SER A 63 7.17 2.41 6.91
CA SER A 63 5.82 2.38 6.35
C SER A 63 5.14 3.73 6.58
N LEU A 64 4.63 4.35 5.51
CA LEU A 64 4.06 5.69 5.51
C LEU A 64 2.70 5.67 4.80
N GLY A 65 1.68 6.21 5.47
CA GLY A 65 0.32 6.28 4.94
C GLY A 65 -0.19 7.72 4.87
N ILE A 66 -1.11 7.95 3.93
CA ILE A 66 -1.90 9.18 3.82
C ILE A 66 -3.30 8.90 4.34
N TYR A 67 -3.80 9.79 5.18
CA TYR A 67 -5.07 9.67 5.86
C TYR A 67 -5.96 10.88 5.55
N ASP A 68 -7.26 10.64 5.41
CA ASP A 68 -8.25 11.72 5.33
C ASP A 68 -8.48 12.35 6.71
N THR A 69 -9.36 13.36 6.76
CA THR A 69 -9.75 14.05 8.00
C THR A 69 -10.44 13.15 9.02
N ASN A 70 -10.99 12.00 8.60
CA ASN A 70 -11.59 10.99 9.47
C ASN A 70 -10.57 9.95 9.96
N ARG A 71 -9.27 10.17 9.72
CA ARG A 71 -8.18 9.23 10.02
C ARG A 71 -8.28 7.90 9.28
N LYS A 72 -9.02 7.85 8.17
CA LYS A 72 -9.07 6.67 7.30
C LYS A 72 -7.86 6.70 6.38
N LEU A 73 -7.13 5.59 6.30
CA LEU A 73 -6.04 5.41 5.34
C LEU A 73 -6.62 5.45 3.92
N VAL A 74 -6.14 6.39 3.10
CA VAL A 74 -6.57 6.55 1.69
C VAL A 74 -5.51 6.10 0.69
N ARG A 75 -4.24 6.06 1.12
CA ARG A 75 -3.11 5.61 0.30
C ARG A 75 -2.00 5.07 1.19
N VAL A 76 -1.48 3.89 0.86
CA VAL A 76 -0.16 3.46 1.35
C VAL A 76 0.87 4.12 0.43
N LEU A 77 1.63 5.08 0.96
CA LEU A 77 2.64 5.78 0.17
C LEU A 77 3.94 4.98 0.11
N HIS A 78 4.34 4.40 1.25
CA HIS A 78 5.47 3.49 1.36
C HIS A 78 5.10 2.29 2.23
N ARG A 79 5.51 1.10 1.79
CA ARG A 79 5.40 -0.15 2.56
C ARG A 79 6.79 -0.75 2.68
N GLU A 80 7.25 -0.94 3.92
CA GLU A 80 8.54 -1.61 4.21
C GLU A 80 9.72 -0.97 3.42
N ALA A 81 9.65 0.35 3.20
CA ALA A 81 10.62 1.06 2.38
C ALA A 81 11.94 1.25 3.13
N LYS A 82 13.06 1.16 2.40
CA LYS A 82 14.37 1.50 2.95
C LYS A 82 14.57 3.02 2.94
N ILE A 83 15.50 3.51 3.75
CA ILE A 83 15.82 4.95 3.81
C ILE A 83 16.26 5.51 2.46
N ASP A 84 16.94 4.71 1.63
CA ASP A 84 17.37 5.09 0.27
C ASP A 84 16.21 5.29 -0.73
N SER A 85 14.99 4.92 -0.36
CA SER A 85 13.77 5.15 -1.14
C SER A 85 13.24 6.58 -0.98
N PHE A 86 13.89 7.40 -0.14
CA PHE A 86 13.54 8.77 0.14
C PHE A 86 14.64 9.73 -0.32
N THR A 87 14.25 10.95 -0.69
CA THR A 87 15.22 12.01 -0.92
C THR A 87 15.72 12.53 0.43
N VAL A 88 17.00 12.31 0.71
CA VAL A 88 17.67 12.82 1.91
C VAL A 88 17.99 14.30 1.71
N ASP A 89 17.58 15.10 2.68
CA ASP A 89 17.98 16.50 2.87
C ASP A 89 18.68 16.61 4.25
N ALA A 90 19.21 17.79 4.62
CA ALA A 90 20.11 17.98 5.77
C ALA A 90 19.79 17.08 6.99
N ASP A 91 18.59 17.20 7.56
CA ASP A 91 18.12 16.40 8.70
C ASP A 91 16.77 15.72 8.44
N SER A 92 16.35 15.59 7.18
CA SER A 92 15.00 15.09 6.84
C SER A 92 14.98 14.11 5.68
N LEU A 93 13.97 13.24 5.70
CA LEU A 93 13.57 12.40 4.57
C LEU A 93 12.38 13.02 3.87
N ASN A 94 12.38 12.95 2.54
CA ASN A 94 11.37 13.58 1.71
C ASN A 94 10.79 12.59 0.70
N THR A 95 9.50 12.71 0.45
CA THR A 95 8.78 11.95 -0.58
C THR A 95 7.63 12.78 -1.14
N THR A 96 6.99 12.32 -2.21
CA THR A 96 5.92 13.03 -2.89
C THR A 96 4.70 12.14 -3.01
N TRP A 97 3.54 12.68 -2.67
CA TRP A 97 2.24 12.07 -2.99
C TRP A 97 1.63 12.76 -4.20
N ASP A 98 1.02 12.00 -5.10
CA ASP A 98 0.44 12.44 -6.36
C ASP A 98 -1.05 12.82 -6.25
N GLY A 99 -1.60 12.80 -5.04
CA GLY A 99 -3.01 13.13 -4.79
C GLY A 99 -3.97 11.98 -5.09
N LYS A 100 -3.48 10.75 -5.30
CA LYS A 100 -4.31 9.59 -5.67
C LYS A 100 -4.51 8.59 -4.55
N ASN A 101 -5.64 7.88 -4.58
CA ASN A 101 -5.94 6.76 -3.70
C ASN A 101 -5.21 5.47 -4.14
N GLU A 102 -5.37 4.37 -3.41
CA GLU A 102 -4.69 3.09 -3.70
C GLU A 102 -4.95 2.52 -5.11
N ILE A 103 -6.12 2.78 -5.68
CA ILE A 103 -6.51 2.31 -7.02
C ILE A 103 -6.16 3.32 -8.14
N GLY A 104 -5.52 4.44 -7.80
CA GLY A 104 -5.02 5.41 -8.76
C GLY A 104 -6.02 6.51 -9.16
N GLU A 105 -7.14 6.64 -8.46
CA GLU A 105 -8.10 7.73 -8.69
C GLU A 105 -7.69 9.00 -7.94
N ASP A 106 -7.93 10.15 -8.55
CA ASP A 106 -7.68 11.45 -7.93
C ASP A 106 -8.60 11.69 -6.73
N LEU A 107 -8.00 12.10 -5.62
CA LEU A 107 -8.73 12.47 -4.42
C LEU A 107 -9.09 13.97 -4.41
N PRO A 108 -10.17 14.37 -3.72
CA PRO A 108 -10.61 15.75 -3.70
C PRO A 108 -9.59 16.67 -3.02
N ALA A 109 -9.53 17.92 -3.49
CA ALA A 109 -8.78 18.97 -2.80
C ALA A 109 -9.28 19.12 -1.35
N GLY A 110 -8.37 19.37 -0.43
CA GLY A 110 -8.68 19.47 0.99
C GLY A 110 -7.53 19.02 1.89
N LYS A 111 -7.86 18.88 3.17
CA LYS A 111 -6.89 18.52 4.21
C LYS A 111 -6.69 17.01 4.29
N TYR A 112 -5.43 16.62 4.39
CA TYR A 112 -4.98 15.26 4.63
C TYR A 112 -3.90 15.25 5.70
N HIS A 113 -3.59 14.07 6.19
CA HIS A 113 -2.58 13.86 7.21
C HIS A 113 -1.65 12.72 6.81
N ALA A 114 -0.35 12.87 7.05
CA ALA A 114 0.63 11.82 6.80
C ALA A 114 1.26 11.37 8.12
N ARG A 115 1.29 10.06 8.33
CA ARG A 115 1.99 9.45 9.48
C ARG A 115 2.47 8.05 9.14
N GLY A 116 3.44 7.58 9.89
CA GLY A 116 4.05 6.30 9.63
C GLY A 116 4.60 5.61 10.87
N CYS A 117 5.23 4.48 10.60
CA CYS A 117 5.93 3.69 11.59
C CYS A 117 7.30 3.30 11.01
N LEU A 118 8.35 3.54 11.78
CA LEU A 118 9.66 2.97 11.52
C LEU A 118 9.68 1.60 12.22
N VAL A 119 9.82 0.54 11.42
CA VAL A 119 9.78 -0.85 11.86
C VAL A 119 11.20 -1.37 11.89
N GLY A 120 11.70 -1.67 13.09
CA GLY A 120 13.00 -2.27 13.28
C GLY A 120 13.05 -3.73 12.83
N ARG A 121 14.12 -4.45 13.20
CA ARG A 121 14.27 -5.86 12.85
C ARG A 121 13.30 -6.76 13.61
N LEU A 122 12.15 -7.02 12.99
CA LEU A 122 11.24 -8.08 13.41
C LEU A 122 11.84 -9.44 13.03
N LYS A 123 11.54 -10.45 13.84
CA LYS A 123 11.91 -11.83 13.56
C LYS A 123 10.66 -12.61 13.20
N VAL A 124 10.52 -12.98 11.94
CA VAL A 124 9.42 -13.82 11.46
C VAL A 124 9.92 -15.25 11.35
N GLU A 125 9.27 -16.17 12.05
CA GLU A 125 9.62 -17.59 12.07
C GLU A 125 8.42 -18.42 11.63
N HIS A 126 8.62 -19.32 10.69
CA HIS A 126 7.64 -20.36 10.38
C HIS A 126 7.68 -21.38 11.51
N VAL A 127 6.59 -21.48 12.26
CA VAL A 127 6.45 -22.42 13.38
C VAL A 127 6.12 -23.82 12.85
N GLY A 128 5.32 -23.87 11.79
CA GLY A 128 4.90 -25.10 11.10
C GLY A 128 3.40 -25.16 10.87
N GLN A 129 2.96 -26.31 10.38
CA GLN A 129 1.54 -26.58 10.14
C GLN A 129 0.78 -26.75 11.46
N ALA A 130 -0.34 -26.06 11.60
CA ALA A 130 -1.27 -26.16 12.72
C ALA A 130 -2.48 -27.03 12.36
N ALA A 131 -3.09 -27.68 13.37
CA ALA A 131 -4.28 -28.49 13.17
C ALA A 131 -5.55 -27.64 12.92
N THR A 132 -5.63 -26.45 13.52
CA THR A 132 -6.76 -25.53 13.41
C THR A 132 -6.35 -24.11 13.83
N PHE A 133 -7.18 -23.13 13.52
CA PHE A 133 -7.08 -21.79 14.11
C PHE A 133 -7.42 -21.84 15.61
N PRO A 134 -6.78 -21.00 16.44
CA PRO A 134 -7.15 -20.88 17.84
C PRO A 134 -8.60 -20.40 17.96
N ALA A 135 -9.36 -20.94 18.92
CA ALA A 135 -10.68 -20.43 19.27
C ALA A 135 -10.53 -18.97 19.74
N SER A 136 -11.31 -18.05 19.16
CA SER A 136 -11.22 -16.62 19.48
C SER A 136 -11.65 -16.37 20.93
N SER A 137 -10.68 -16.26 21.84
CA SER A 137 -10.92 -15.80 23.20
C SER A 137 -10.91 -14.27 23.21
N GLU A 138 -12.10 -13.68 23.06
CA GLU A 138 -12.46 -12.28 23.36
C GLU A 138 -11.53 -11.17 22.86
N ALA A 139 -11.54 -10.95 21.53
CA ALA A 139 -11.45 -9.67 20.81
C ALA A 139 -11.30 -10.00 19.31
N PRO A 140 -11.76 -9.16 18.36
CA PRO A 140 -11.40 -9.32 16.96
C PRO A 140 -9.88 -9.42 16.85
N GLY A 141 -9.38 -10.36 16.03
CA GLY A 141 -7.98 -10.75 15.90
C GLY A 141 -7.03 -9.56 15.72
N ASN A 142 -6.71 -8.93 16.83
CA ASN A 142 -5.88 -7.73 16.96
C ASN A 142 -4.99 -7.92 18.20
N ALA A 143 -3.80 -7.34 18.18
CA ALA A 143 -2.86 -7.39 19.30
C ALA A 143 -2.39 -5.99 19.66
N GLN A 144 -2.64 -5.58 20.90
CA GLN A 144 -2.16 -4.30 21.42
C GLN A 144 -0.69 -4.38 21.80
N VAL A 145 0.11 -3.46 21.23
CA VAL A 145 1.57 -3.39 21.39
C VAL A 145 1.97 -2.00 21.84
N LYS A 146 2.80 -1.94 22.90
CA LYS A 146 3.48 -0.72 23.29
C LYS A 146 4.75 -0.57 22.46
N LEU A 147 4.88 0.56 21.77
CA LEU A 147 6.00 0.86 20.90
C LEU A 147 7.19 1.45 21.68
N MET A 148 8.36 1.48 21.06
CA MET A 148 9.48 2.26 21.55
C MET A 148 9.14 3.76 21.48
N PRO A 149 9.56 4.57 22.49
CA PRO A 149 9.35 6.00 22.46
C PRO A 149 10.14 6.63 21.32
N ASN A 150 9.49 7.48 20.53
CA ASN A 150 10.17 8.32 19.56
C ASN A 150 10.57 9.64 20.25
N PRO A 151 11.86 9.91 20.50
CA PRO A 151 12.31 11.11 21.21
C PRO A 151 12.05 12.42 20.44
N LEU A 152 11.69 12.34 19.16
CA LEU A 152 11.26 13.48 18.34
C LEU A 152 9.80 13.86 18.60
N THR A 153 9.09 13.09 19.41
CA THR A 153 7.67 13.30 19.73
C THR A 153 7.46 13.28 21.25
N ASN A 154 6.41 13.95 21.71
CA ASN A 154 6.04 13.94 23.13
C ASN A 154 5.30 12.66 23.57
N ASN A 155 5.16 11.66 22.69
CA ASN A 155 4.40 10.44 22.98
C ASN A 155 5.32 9.29 23.39
N ALA A 156 5.74 9.30 24.65
CA ALA A 156 6.62 8.26 25.20
C ALA A 156 5.96 6.87 25.35
N ASN A 157 4.63 6.77 25.20
CA ASN A 157 3.87 5.54 25.40
C ASN A 157 2.93 5.26 24.23
N ALA A 158 3.40 5.42 22.99
CA ALA A 158 2.61 5.08 21.82
C ALA A 158 2.19 3.61 21.89
N ILE A 159 0.88 3.37 21.82
CA ILE A 159 0.27 2.05 21.74
C ILE A 159 -0.36 1.92 20.36
N VAL A 160 -0.12 0.80 19.70
CA VAL A 160 -0.71 0.45 18.41
C VAL A 160 -1.41 -0.88 18.53
N ASP A 161 -2.62 -0.94 17.98
CA ASP A 161 -3.32 -2.20 17.75
C ASP A 161 -2.87 -2.75 16.39
N LEU A 162 -2.27 -3.94 16.41
CA LEU A 162 -1.87 -4.68 15.23
C LEU A 162 -3.00 -5.60 14.79
N SER A 163 -3.13 -5.82 13.49
CA SER A 163 -3.95 -6.85 12.88
C SER A 163 -3.17 -7.56 11.77
N VAL A 164 -3.72 -8.61 11.19
CA VAL A 164 -3.14 -9.26 10.01
C VAL A 164 -3.94 -8.90 8.75
N GLY A 165 -3.23 -8.54 7.69
CA GLY A 165 -3.77 -8.43 6.34
C GLY A 165 -3.23 -9.55 5.45
N PHE A 166 -3.97 -9.87 4.39
CA PHE A 166 -3.49 -10.76 3.34
C PHE A 166 -3.99 -10.30 1.97
N GLY A 167 -3.32 -10.76 0.92
CA GLY A 167 -3.69 -10.52 -0.47
C GLY A 167 -2.88 -11.43 -1.40
N GLU A 168 -2.79 -11.06 -2.67
CA GLU A 168 -2.11 -11.88 -3.70
C GLU A 168 -0.62 -12.15 -3.39
N LYS A 169 0.03 -11.23 -2.67
CA LYS A 169 1.45 -11.33 -2.28
C LYS A 169 1.67 -12.02 -0.93
N GLY A 170 0.62 -12.63 -0.38
CA GLY A 170 0.64 -13.27 0.93
C GLY A 170 0.19 -12.37 2.08
N SER A 171 0.68 -12.66 3.28
CA SER A 171 0.23 -12.03 4.53
C SER A 171 1.22 -11.04 5.10
N TYR A 172 0.72 -10.10 5.88
CA TYR A 172 1.50 -9.04 6.49
C TYR A 172 0.86 -8.54 7.78
N LEU A 173 1.69 -8.13 8.73
CA LEU A 173 1.25 -7.33 9.86
C LEU A 173 0.90 -5.93 9.39
N LYS A 174 -0.18 -5.38 9.95
CA LYS A 174 -0.62 -4.01 9.71
C LYS A 174 -1.17 -3.41 11.00
N THR A 175 -1.25 -2.09 11.06
CA THR A 175 -2.09 -1.41 12.07
C THR A 175 -3.56 -1.71 11.79
N VAL A 176 -4.43 -1.59 12.81
CA VAL A 176 -5.88 -1.75 12.63
C VAL A 176 -6.48 -0.75 11.62
N ASP A 177 -5.91 0.45 11.52
CA ASP A 177 -6.31 1.45 10.51
C ASP A 177 -5.79 1.15 9.09
N GLY A 178 -5.01 0.07 8.91
CA GLY A 178 -4.71 -0.52 7.61
C GLY A 178 -3.27 -0.33 7.11
N LEU A 179 -2.40 0.41 7.82
CA LEU A 179 -1.02 0.64 7.39
C LEU A 179 -0.20 -0.67 7.47
N PRO A 180 0.29 -1.23 6.34
CA PRO A 180 1.11 -2.43 6.35
C PRO A 180 2.49 -2.14 6.96
N LEU A 181 2.98 -3.02 7.82
CA LEU A 181 4.20 -2.81 8.62
C LEU A 181 5.31 -3.81 8.29
N CYS A 182 4.97 -5.08 8.11
CA CYS A 182 5.95 -6.14 7.87
C CYS A 182 5.30 -7.34 7.19
N THR A 183 5.95 -7.85 6.15
CA THR A 183 5.53 -9.08 5.48
C THR A 183 5.78 -10.30 6.38
N VAL A 184 4.77 -11.15 6.55
CA VAL A 184 4.83 -12.36 7.38
C VAL A 184 5.10 -13.60 6.53
N SER A 185 4.46 -13.68 5.36
CA SER A 185 4.61 -14.81 4.46
C SER A 185 4.27 -14.38 3.04
N GLU A 186 4.99 -14.91 2.06
CA GLU A 186 4.71 -14.71 0.63
C GLU A 186 3.79 -15.80 0.05
N MET A 187 3.13 -16.58 0.92
CA MET A 187 2.22 -17.66 0.51
C MET A 187 1.04 -17.11 -0.30
N PRO A 188 0.84 -17.55 -1.56
CA PRO A 188 -0.26 -17.06 -2.39
C PRO A 188 -1.59 -17.68 -1.98
N ASN A 189 -2.68 -17.17 -2.57
CA ASN A 189 -4.04 -17.75 -2.47
C ASN A 189 -4.58 -17.90 -1.04
N LEU A 190 -4.14 -17.03 -0.13
CA LEU A 190 -4.66 -16.97 1.23
C LEU A 190 -6.16 -16.68 1.23
N VAL A 191 -6.92 -17.49 1.96
CA VAL A 191 -8.36 -17.33 2.15
C VAL A 191 -8.63 -16.65 3.49
N ARG A 192 -7.83 -16.93 4.51
CA ARG A 192 -7.96 -16.35 5.84
C ARG A 192 -6.60 -16.15 6.51
N ALA A 193 -6.56 -15.18 7.41
CA ALA A 193 -5.49 -15.00 8.37
C ALA A 193 -6.05 -14.53 9.71
N LEU A 194 -5.40 -14.92 10.79
CA LEU A 194 -5.72 -14.55 12.16
C LEU A 194 -4.42 -14.22 12.91
N ILE A 195 -4.50 -13.26 13.81
CA ILE A 195 -3.41 -12.90 14.72
C ILE A 195 -3.89 -13.09 16.15
N SER A 196 -2.99 -13.55 17.02
CA SER A 196 -3.18 -13.57 18.45
C SER A 196 -1.91 -13.12 19.15
N LYS A 197 -2.08 -12.45 20.29
CA LYS A 197 -0.96 -12.06 21.13
C LYS A 197 -0.33 -13.31 21.74
N ASN A 198 0.96 -13.50 21.51
CA ASN A 198 1.72 -14.59 22.14
C ASN A 198 2.29 -14.12 23.48
N ASN A 199 2.95 -12.95 23.48
CA ASN A 199 3.39 -12.24 24.67
C ASN A 199 3.47 -10.72 24.38
N GLU A 200 4.12 -9.95 25.25
CA GLU A 200 4.24 -8.49 25.07
C GLU A 200 5.02 -8.07 23.81
N LYS A 201 5.93 -8.92 23.32
CA LYS A 201 6.87 -8.63 22.23
C LYS A 201 6.74 -9.58 21.05
N SER A 202 5.74 -10.46 21.05
CA SER A 202 5.46 -11.31 19.92
C SER A 202 3.98 -11.61 19.74
N VAL A 203 3.64 -11.86 18.48
CA VAL A 203 2.33 -12.36 18.05
C VAL A 203 2.53 -13.65 17.28
N ASP A 204 1.51 -14.49 17.33
CA ASP A 204 1.40 -15.62 16.42
C ASP A 204 0.36 -15.26 15.34
N VAL A 205 0.68 -15.63 14.10
CA VAL A 205 -0.15 -15.44 12.92
C VAL A 205 -0.47 -16.82 12.35
N TRP A 206 -1.76 -17.12 12.24
CA TRP A 206 -2.25 -18.30 11.53
C TRP A 206 -2.81 -17.86 10.19
N GLN A 207 -2.55 -18.62 9.15
CA GLN A 207 -3.05 -18.35 7.80
C GLN A 207 -3.40 -19.66 7.10
N ASP A 208 -4.36 -19.63 6.18
CA ASP A 208 -4.71 -20.79 5.37
C ASP A 208 -5.08 -20.44 3.94
N ASP A 209 -4.83 -21.39 3.04
CA ASP A 209 -5.16 -21.37 1.61
C ASP A 209 -6.46 -22.16 1.29
N GLY A 210 -7.24 -22.51 2.33
CA GLY A 210 -8.39 -23.40 2.25
C GLY A 210 -8.06 -24.89 2.47
N THR A 211 -6.78 -25.27 2.49
CA THR A 211 -6.34 -26.67 2.64
C THR A 211 -5.53 -26.87 3.90
N THR A 212 -4.52 -26.02 4.14
CA THR A 212 -3.58 -26.16 5.24
C THR A 212 -3.52 -24.90 6.08
N VAL A 213 -3.48 -25.06 7.41
CA VAL A 213 -3.28 -23.95 8.34
C VAL A 213 -1.81 -23.90 8.70
N GLU A 214 -1.16 -22.78 8.41
CA GLU A 214 0.24 -22.53 8.73
C GLU A 214 0.34 -21.49 9.85
N GLN A 215 1.26 -21.73 10.79
CA GLN A 215 1.54 -20.82 11.89
C GLN A 215 2.91 -20.15 11.72
N PHE A 216 2.92 -18.84 11.92
CA PHE A 216 4.11 -18.00 11.99
C PHE A 216 4.17 -17.32 13.35
N ARG A 217 5.38 -17.08 13.84
CA ARG A 217 5.64 -16.25 15.01
C ARG A 217 6.39 -15.01 14.57
N VAL A 218 5.85 -13.84 14.91
CA VAL A 218 6.53 -12.56 14.69
C VAL A 218 6.96 -12.01 16.05
N SER A 219 8.28 -11.92 16.26
CA SER A 219 8.89 -11.42 17.49
C SER A 219 9.54 -10.07 17.29
N ASN A 220 9.85 -9.38 18.41
CA ASN A 220 10.34 -8.01 18.47
C ASN A 220 9.35 -6.97 17.93
N ILE A 221 8.04 -7.23 18.03
CA ILE A 221 7.00 -6.30 17.54
C ILE A 221 6.99 -4.96 18.29
N ASP A 222 7.64 -4.88 19.45
CA ASP A 222 7.88 -3.66 20.21
C ASP A 222 8.98 -2.77 19.58
N LYS A 223 9.84 -3.32 18.70
CA LYS A 223 10.89 -2.57 17.98
C LYS A 223 10.31 -1.76 16.82
N MET A 224 9.40 -0.87 17.15
CA MET A 224 8.72 0.04 16.23
C MET A 224 8.67 1.42 16.87
N MET A 225 8.77 2.47 16.06
CA MET A 225 8.59 3.86 16.48
C MET A 225 7.59 4.54 15.55
N ALA A 226 6.49 5.04 16.12
CA ALA A 226 5.55 5.87 15.37
C ALA A 226 6.17 7.25 15.09
N PHE A 227 5.84 7.82 13.94
CA PHE A 227 6.20 9.19 13.59
C PHE A 227 5.06 9.86 12.82
N ASP A 228 5.06 11.18 12.82
CA ASP A 228 4.01 12.02 12.27
C ASP A 228 4.67 13.02 11.30
N CYS A 229 4.13 13.13 10.09
CA CYS A 229 4.60 14.08 9.07
C CYS A 229 3.73 15.35 9.03
N GLY A 230 2.67 15.41 9.84
CA GLY A 230 1.76 16.53 9.96
C GLY A 230 0.59 16.52 8.98
N ASP A 231 -0.23 17.56 9.11
CA ASP A 231 -1.33 17.87 8.21
C ASP A 231 -0.83 18.68 7.01
N PHE A 232 -1.47 18.47 5.85
CA PHE A 232 -1.18 19.20 4.63
C PHE A 232 -2.44 19.34 3.77
N GLU A 233 -2.37 20.19 2.74
CA GLU A 233 -3.49 20.48 1.85
C GLU A 233 -3.19 20.06 0.42
N LEU A 234 -4.08 19.27 -0.16
CA LEU A 234 -4.12 18.95 -1.59
C LEU A 234 -4.91 20.06 -2.31
N LYS A 235 -4.31 20.68 -3.34
CA LYS A 235 -4.90 21.82 -4.08
C LYS A 235 -5.50 21.36 -5.41
#